data_AF-A0A1M6WV95-F1
#
_entry.id   AF-A0A1M6WV95-F1
#
_cell.length_a   1.000
_cell.length_b   1.000
_cell.length_c   1.000
_cell.angle_alpha   90.00
_cell.angle_beta   90.00
_cell.angle_gamma   90.00
#
_symmetry.space_group_name_H-M   'P 1'
#
loop_
_entity.id
_entity.type
_entity.pdbx_description
1 polymer ?
#
loop_
_entity_poly.entity_id
_entity_poly.type
_entity_poly.pdbx_seq_one_letter_code
_entity_poly.pdbx_strand_id
1 'polypeptide(L)'
;MKKMTLATMMMALLITACGETKTQKEISSRKAALAEHQKTELKKAQDELWKTDSMLQLANKQLEAMTQEVEAHKKELKATPEELTALTKLRVKRDSIRTQYEALGLKIRYIHKKQSEE
;
A
#
# COMPACT_ATOMS: atom_id res chain seq x y z
N MET A 1 56.06 -26.77 -20.28
CA MET A 1 54.72 -26.39 -20.78
C MET A 1 53.58 -26.46 -19.74
N LYS A 2 53.62 -27.33 -18.71
CA LYS A 2 52.56 -27.40 -17.67
C LYS A 2 52.51 -26.24 -16.64
N LYS A 3 53.60 -25.47 -16.47
CA LYS A 3 53.67 -24.37 -15.49
C LYS A 3 52.99 -23.08 -15.97
N MET A 4 52.99 -22.82 -17.28
CA MET A 4 52.31 -21.65 -17.86
C MET A 4 50.78 -21.77 -17.78
N THR A 5 50.23 -22.98 -17.93
CA THR A 5 48.79 -23.22 -17.83
C THR A 5 48.25 -23.12 -16.40
N LEU A 6 49.07 -23.47 -15.40
CA LEU A 6 48.69 -23.32 -13.99
C LEU A 6 48.68 -21.85 -13.56
N ALA A 7 49.64 -21.05 -14.05
CA ALA A 7 49.72 -19.62 -13.74
C ALA A 7 48.57 -18.82 -14.36
N THR A 8 48.18 -19.11 -15.60
CA THR A 8 47.01 -18.46 -16.24
C THR A 8 45.69 -18.87 -15.61
N MET A 9 45.56 -20.14 -15.18
CA MET A 9 44.37 -20.62 -14.48
C MET A 9 44.26 -20.03 -13.07
N MET A 10 45.37 -19.86 -12.35
CA MET A 10 45.39 -19.15 -11.06
C MET A 10 45.06 -17.65 -11.20
N MET A 11 45.49 -17.00 -12.29
CA MET A 11 45.20 -15.59 -12.52
C MET A 11 43.72 -15.35 -12.90
N ALA A 12 43.10 -16.26 -13.65
CA ALA A 12 41.66 -16.26 -13.90
C ALA A 12 40.83 -16.54 -12.63
N LEU A 13 41.35 -17.39 -11.73
CA LEU A 13 40.76 -17.62 -10.41
C LEU A 13 40.94 -16.42 -9.47
N LEU A 14 42.03 -15.67 -9.57
CA LEU A 14 42.25 -14.43 -8.79
C LEU A 14 41.37 -13.27 -9.26
N ILE A 15 41.07 -13.18 -10.57
CA ILE A 15 40.13 -12.19 -11.12
C ILE A 15 38.68 -12.50 -10.70
N THR A 16 38.35 -13.78 -10.48
CA THR A 16 37.03 -14.19 -9.96
C THR A 16 36.95 -14.22 -8.43
N ALA A 17 38.08 -14.37 -7.73
CA ALA A 17 38.15 -14.43 -6.26
C ALA A 17 38.38 -13.07 -5.57
N CYS A 18 38.94 -12.07 -6.27
CA CYS A 18 39.17 -10.74 -5.71
C CYS A 18 38.20 -9.72 -6.31
N GLY A 19 37.08 -9.51 -5.63
CA GLY A 19 36.36 -8.24 -5.67
C GLY A 19 34.87 -8.38 -5.93
N GLU A 20 34.07 -8.16 -4.89
CA GLU A 20 32.84 -7.40 -5.10
C GLU A 20 33.23 -6.12 -5.84
N THR A 21 32.98 -6.09 -7.14
CA THR A 21 33.21 -4.89 -7.96
C THR A 21 32.42 -3.74 -7.31
N LYS A 22 32.93 -2.50 -7.41
CA LYS A 22 32.21 -1.32 -6.90
C LYS A 22 30.74 -1.30 -7.35
N THR A 23 30.50 -1.78 -8.58
CA THR A 23 29.17 -1.96 -9.16
C THR A 23 28.34 -3.03 -8.43
N GLN A 24 28.89 -4.17 -8.05
CA GLN A 24 28.16 -5.20 -7.30
C GLN A 24 27.79 -4.75 -5.89
N LYS A 25 28.68 -4.02 -5.19
CA LYS A 25 28.36 -3.40 -3.89
C LYS A 25 27.25 -2.36 -4.00
N GLU A 26 27.25 -1.59 -5.09
CA GLU A 26 26.22 -0.60 -5.33
C GLU A 26 24.87 -1.25 -5.67
N ILE A 27 24.86 -2.34 -6.43
CA ILE A 27 23.66 -3.14 -6.72
C ILE A 27 23.10 -3.74 -5.42
N SER A 28 23.93 -4.33 -4.56
CA SER A 28 23.47 -4.92 -3.29
C SER A 28 22.93 -3.86 -2.34
N SER A 29 23.58 -2.69 -2.24
CA SER A 29 23.09 -1.55 -1.47
C SER A 29 21.71 -1.06 -1.95
N ARG A 30 21.53 -0.93 -3.27
CA ARG A 30 20.23 -0.54 -3.86
C ARG A 30 19.13 -1.56 -3.58
N LYS A 31 19.44 -2.86 -3.65
CA LYS A 31 18.49 -3.93 -3.30
C LYS A 31 18.08 -3.88 -1.83
N ALA A 32 19.05 -3.69 -0.93
CA ALA A 32 18.78 -3.55 0.50
C ALA A 32 17.90 -2.32 0.79
N ALA A 33 18.23 -1.18 0.18
CA ALA A 33 17.44 0.05 0.31
C ALA A 33 16.01 -0.12 -0.25
N LEU A 34 15.85 -0.82 -1.37
CA LEU A 34 14.54 -1.12 -1.95
C LEU A 34 13.68 -1.99 -1.01
N ALA A 35 14.28 -3.04 -0.43
CA ALA A 35 13.59 -3.91 0.52
C ALA A 35 13.15 -3.13 1.78
N GLU A 36 14.02 -2.28 2.32
CA GLU A 36 13.69 -1.41 3.47
C GLU A 36 12.57 -0.42 3.14
N HIS A 37 12.63 0.20 1.96
CA HIS A 37 11.60 1.10 1.47
C HIS A 37 10.24 0.38 1.33
N GLN A 38 10.22 -0.79 0.70
CA GLN A 38 8.99 -1.60 0.56
C GLN A 38 8.39 -1.98 1.92
N LYS A 39 9.23 -2.37 2.91
CA LYS A 39 8.79 -2.67 4.28
C LYS A 39 8.20 -1.46 4.97
N THR A 40 8.84 -0.29 4.82
CA THR A 40 8.37 0.96 5.40
C THR A 40 7.04 1.40 4.79
N GLU A 41 6.92 1.35 3.47
CA GLU A 41 5.68 1.69 2.76
C GLU A 41 4.54 0.71 3.06
N LEU A 42 4.85 -0.58 3.24
CA LEU A 42 3.86 -1.58 3.66
C LEU A 42 3.28 -1.21 5.02
N LYS A 43 4.13 -0.91 6.00
CA LYS A 43 3.70 -0.55 7.35
C LYS A 43 2.85 0.73 7.35
N LYS A 44 3.30 1.77 6.63
CA LYS A 44 2.51 3.00 6.48
C LYS A 44 1.13 2.74 5.89
N ALA A 45 1.07 1.94 4.81
CA ALA A 45 -0.20 1.62 4.15
C ALA A 45 -1.14 0.82 5.07
N GLN A 46 -0.60 -0.10 5.88
CA GLN A 46 -1.36 -0.85 6.89
C GLN A 46 -1.91 0.07 7.99
N ASP A 47 -1.09 0.97 8.52
CA ASP A 47 -1.50 1.94 9.55
C ASP A 47 -2.57 2.90 9.02
N GLU A 48 -2.42 3.38 7.78
CA GLU A 48 -3.40 4.22 7.10
C GLU A 48 -4.70 3.46 6.82
N LEU A 49 -4.62 2.18 6.41
CA LEU A 49 -5.79 1.35 6.16
C LEU A 49 -6.62 1.19 7.43
N TRP A 50 -5.98 0.93 8.58
CA TRP A 50 -6.67 0.76 9.85
C TRP A 50 -7.41 2.03 10.30
N LYS A 51 -6.76 3.20 10.13
CA LYS A 51 -7.41 4.50 10.38
C LYS A 51 -8.60 4.71 9.44
N THR A 52 -8.43 4.41 8.16
CA THR A 52 -9.46 4.60 7.13
C THR A 52 -10.65 3.68 7.35
N ASP A 53 -10.40 2.42 7.74
CA ASP A 53 -11.45 1.47 8.10
C ASP A 53 -12.27 1.98 9.29
N SER A 54 -11.60 2.46 10.34
CA SER A 54 -12.27 3.04 11.51
C SER A 54 -13.16 4.24 11.12
N MET A 55 -12.66 5.11 10.24
CA MET A 55 -13.46 6.24 9.71
C MET A 55 -14.63 5.76 8.85
N LEU A 56 -14.45 4.71 8.03
CA LEU A 56 -15.49 4.14 7.19
C LEU A 56 -16.62 3.53 8.03
N GLN A 57 -16.27 2.80 9.10
CA GLN A 57 -17.22 2.24 10.04
C GLN A 57 -18.05 3.35 10.71
N LEU A 58 -17.40 4.44 11.15
CA LEU A 58 -18.10 5.59 11.72
C LEU A 58 -19.03 6.25 10.70
N ALA A 59 -18.56 6.49 9.48
CA ALA A 59 -19.36 7.08 8.41
C ALA A 59 -20.57 6.21 8.04
N ASN A 60 -20.41 4.89 8.03
CA ASN A 60 -21.52 3.95 7.80
C ASN A 60 -22.57 4.05 8.92
N LYS A 61 -22.17 4.07 10.19
CA LYS A 61 -23.10 4.22 11.33
C LYS A 61 -23.86 5.55 11.25
N GLN A 62 -23.16 6.64 10.95
CA GLN A 62 -23.78 7.95 10.78
C GLN A 62 -24.79 7.94 9.63
N LEU A 63 -24.42 7.34 8.49
CA LEU A 63 -25.29 7.26 7.32
C LEU A 63 -26.53 6.41 7.59
N GLU A 64 -26.36 5.29 8.29
CA GLU A 64 -27.47 4.41 8.66
C GLU A 64 -28.48 5.13 9.57
N ALA A 65 -27.99 5.77 10.64
CA ALA A 65 -28.84 6.53 11.56
C ALA A 65 -29.61 7.64 10.83
N MET A 66 -28.91 8.43 10.02
CA MET A 66 -29.54 9.51 9.25
C MET A 66 -30.52 8.99 8.20
N THR A 67 -30.23 7.84 7.58
CA THR A 67 -31.16 7.23 6.63
C THR A 67 -32.44 6.80 7.34
N GLN A 68 -32.34 6.18 8.52
CA GLN A 68 -33.52 5.78 9.29
C GLN A 68 -34.40 6.97 9.67
N GLU A 69 -33.80 8.07 10.14
CA GLU A 69 -34.50 9.31 10.47
C GLU A 69 -35.19 9.93 9.25
N VAL A 70 -34.46 10.09 8.14
CA VAL A 70 -35.00 10.66 6.90
C VAL A 70 -36.12 9.78 6.32
N GLU A 71 -35.99 8.46 6.37
CA GLU A 71 -37.06 7.56 5.92
C GLU A 71 -38.29 7.61 6.83
N ALA A 72 -38.12 7.85 8.14
CA ALA A 72 -39.25 8.12 9.03
C ALA A 72 -39.95 9.44 8.66
N HIS A 73 -39.19 10.53 8.47
CA HIS A 73 -39.75 11.82 8.04
C HIS A 73 -40.42 11.75 6.68
N LYS A 74 -39.90 10.93 5.74
CA LYS A 74 -40.55 10.70 4.43
C LYS A 74 -41.90 10.00 4.58
N LYS A 75 -41.99 8.98 5.43
CA LYS A 75 -43.27 8.30 5.71
C LYS A 75 -44.31 9.23 6.32
N GLU A 76 -43.86 10.17 7.14
CA GLU A 76 -44.71 11.21 7.73
C GLU A 76 -44.96 12.42 6.82
N LEU A 77 -44.40 12.44 5.60
CA LEU A 77 -44.43 13.57 4.66
C LEU A 77 -43.86 14.88 5.24
N LYS A 78 -42.90 14.77 6.18
CA LYS A 78 -42.22 15.89 6.85
C LYS A 78 -40.74 16.05 6.44
N ALA A 79 -40.25 15.23 5.51
CA ALA A 79 -38.85 15.28 5.09
C ALA A 79 -38.50 16.65 4.48
N THR A 80 -37.46 17.29 5.00
CA THR A 80 -37.04 18.61 4.53
C THR A 80 -36.00 18.50 3.40
N PRO A 81 -35.94 19.46 2.47
CA PRO A 81 -34.89 19.52 1.46
C PRO A 81 -33.48 19.54 2.05
N GLU A 82 -33.30 20.18 3.21
CA GLU A 82 -32.04 20.28 3.94
C GLU A 82 -31.57 18.91 4.42
N GLU A 83 -32.47 18.11 5.01
CA GLU A 83 -32.20 16.74 5.44
C GLU A 83 -31.77 15.84 4.27
N LEU A 84 -32.49 15.90 3.14
CA LEU A 84 -32.16 15.12 1.94
C LEU A 84 -30.80 15.52 1.37
N THR A 85 -30.49 16.82 1.40
CA THR A 85 -29.19 17.35 0.97
C THR A 85 -28.08 16.87 1.90
N ALA A 86 -28.30 16.92 3.21
CA ALA A 86 -27.33 16.47 4.20
C ALA A 86 -27.07 14.95 4.11
N LEU A 87 -28.13 14.15 3.89
CA LEU A 87 -28.01 12.72 3.63
C LEU A 87 -27.17 12.44 2.37
N THR A 88 -27.39 13.20 1.31
CA THR A 88 -26.62 13.08 0.07
C THR A 88 -25.14 13.42 0.28
N LYS A 89 -24.84 14.51 0.99
CA LYS A 89 -23.45 14.87 1.35
C LYS A 89 -22.77 13.78 2.18
N LEU A 90 -23.50 13.17 3.10
CA LEU A 90 -22.98 12.09 3.94
C LEU A 90 -22.67 10.82 3.12
N ARG A 91 -23.51 10.48 2.13
CA ARG A 91 -23.25 9.40 1.17
C ARG A 91 -21.96 9.64 0.38
N VAL A 92 -21.80 10.83 -0.18
CA VAL A 92 -20.60 11.22 -0.93
C VAL A 92 -19.35 11.14 -0.04
N LYS A 93 -19.43 11.61 1.21
CA LYS A 93 -18.32 11.51 2.17
C LYS A 93 -17.96 10.05 2.45
N ARG A 94 -18.95 9.19 2.71
CA ARG A 94 -18.75 7.75 2.94
C ARG A 94 -18.08 7.10 1.73
N ASP A 95 -18.58 7.38 0.53
CA ASP A 95 -18.04 6.82 -0.72
C ASP A 95 -16.59 7.26 -0.96
N SER A 96 -16.25 8.51 -0.66
CA SER A 96 -14.86 9.00 -0.72
C SER A 96 -13.94 8.21 0.22
N ILE A 97 -14.36 7.97 1.46
CA ILE A 97 -13.58 7.17 2.44
C ILE A 97 -13.46 5.71 1.96
N ARG A 98 -14.54 5.14 1.41
CA ARG A 98 -14.52 3.79 0.86
C ARG A 98 -13.50 3.64 -0.27
N THR A 99 -13.46 4.59 -1.20
CA THR A 99 -12.47 4.59 -2.28
C THR A 99 -11.04 4.63 -1.73
N GLN A 100 -10.78 5.42 -0.69
CA GLN A 100 -9.46 5.45 -0.03
C GLN A 100 -9.12 4.10 0.61
N TYR A 101 -10.06 3.47 1.30
CA TYR A 101 -9.89 2.13 1.88
C TYR A 101 -9.52 1.10 0.81
N GLU A 102 -10.26 1.07 -0.30
CA GLU A 102 -10.02 0.15 -1.42
C GLU A 102 -8.65 0.39 -2.08
N ALA A 103 -8.27 1.67 -2.27
CA ALA A 103 -6.97 2.04 -2.83
C ALA A 103 -5.80 1.60 -1.92
N LEU A 104 -5.93 1.78 -0.61
CA LEU A 104 -4.92 1.32 0.37
C LEU A 104 -4.79 -0.21 0.37
N GLY A 105 -5.92 -0.93 0.30
CA GLY A 105 -5.92 -2.39 0.16
C GLY A 105 -5.26 -2.86 -1.13
N LEU A 106 -5.43 -2.13 -2.24
CA LEU A 106 -4.71 -2.38 -3.49
C LEU A 106 -3.21 -2.10 -3.37
N LYS A 107 -2.81 -1.00 -2.74
CA LYS A 107 -1.40 -0.66 -2.49
C LYS A 107 -0.69 -1.77 -1.71
N ILE A 108 -1.31 -2.27 -0.63
CA ILE A 108 -0.75 -3.37 0.17
C ILE A 108 -0.57 -4.64 -0.67
N ARG A 109 -1.60 -5.05 -1.43
CA ARG A 109 -1.50 -6.21 -2.33
C ARG A 109 -0.39 -6.05 -3.37
N TYR A 110 -0.25 -4.85 -3.93
CA TYR A 110 0.80 -4.57 -4.90
C TYR A 110 2.19 -4.68 -4.28
N ILE A 111 2.39 -4.17 -3.06
CA ILE A 111 3.67 -4.28 -2.34
C ILE A 111 4.00 -5.76 -2.07
N HIS A 112 3.05 -6.56 -1.56
CA HIS A 112 3.28 -7.99 -1.36
C HIS A 112 3.62 -8.72 -2.67
N LYS A 113 2.94 -8.38 -3.78
CA LYS A 113 3.27 -8.93 -5.09
C LYS A 113 4.72 -8.61 -5.48
N LYS A 114 5.16 -7.37 -5.29
CA LYS A 114 6.55 -6.96 -5.56
C LYS A 114 7.56 -7.66 -4.67
N GLN A 115 7.26 -7.84 -3.39
CA GLN A 115 8.11 -8.60 -2.48
C GLN A 115 8.21 -10.08 -2.85
N SER A 116 7.21 -10.66 -3.51
CA SER A 116 7.26 -12.04 -4.01
C SER A 116 7.97 -12.22 -5.36
N GLU A 117 8.20 -11.13 -6.09
CA GLU A 117 8.90 -11.14 -7.39
C GLU A 117 10.43 -11.01 -7.23
N GLU A 118 10.91 -10.60 -6.04
CA GLU A 118 12.33 -10.51 -5.67
C GLU A 118 12.83 -11.80 -4.99
#